data_AF-A0A0K9HNV6-F1
#
_entry.id   AF-A0A0K9HNV6-F1
#
_cell.length_a   1.000
_cell.length_b   1.000
_cell.length_c   1.000
_cell.angle_alpha   90.00
_cell.angle_beta   90.00
_cell.angle_gamma   90.00
#
_symmetry.space_group_name_H-M   'P 1'
#
loop_
_entity.id
_entity.type
_entity.pdbx_description
1 polymer ?
#
loop_
_entity_poly.entity_id
_entity_poly.type
_entity_poly.pdbx_seq_one_letter_code
_entity_poly.pdbx_strand_id
1 'polypeptide(L)' 'MDAAVSNAGGLGQITAMSLESPERLREEIRKVKEKTDWPFGVNFAIGQHGRPFAHMLEARLGRTGDWAHSRHSVGR' A
#
# COMPACT_ATOMS: atom_id res chain seq x y z
N MET A 1 0.44 -10.42 -7.71
CA MET A 1 0.82 -11.63 -6.94
C MET A 1 0.29 -11.55 -5.51
N ASP A 2 0.31 -10.36 -4.93
CA ASP A 2 0.09 -10.10 -3.50
C ASP A 2 -1.27 -10.54 -2.97
N ALA A 3 -2.37 -10.24 -3.68
CA ALA A 3 -3.71 -10.66 -3.26
C ALA A 3 -3.88 -12.18 -3.27
N ALA A 4 -3.29 -12.88 -4.25
CA ALA A 4 -3.39 -14.33 -4.34
C ALA A 4 -2.65 -15.04 -3.20
N VAL A 5 -1.46 -14.55 -2.83
CA VAL A 5 -0.70 -15.05 -1.67
C VAL A 5 -1.45 -14.78 -0.37
N SER A 6 -2.05 -13.60 -0.23
CA SER A 6 -2.86 -13.22 0.95
C SER A 6 -4.10 -14.11 1.09
N ASN A 7 -4.81 -14.37 -0.02
CA ASN A 7 -5.96 -15.27 -0.04
C ASN A 7 -5.60 -16.74 0.23
N ALA A 8 -4.35 -17.14 -0.04
CA ALA A 8 -3.84 -18.48 0.27
C ALA A 8 -3.33 -18.63 1.72
N GLY A 9 -3.44 -17.58 2.55
CA GLY A 9 -2.99 -17.58 3.95
C GLY A 9 -1.51 -17.19 4.15
N GLY A 10 -0.81 -16.78 3.09
CA GLY A 10 0.54 -16.21 3.17
C GLY A 10 0.53 -14.69 3.30
N LEU A 11 1.69 -14.07 3.55
CA LEU A 11 1.81 -12.61 3.58
C LEU A 11 2.17 -12.06 2.19
N GLY A 12 1.20 -11.59 1.42
CA GLY A 12 1.44 -10.88 0.17
C GLY A 12 2.10 -9.52 0.41
N GLN A 13 2.95 -9.04 -0.52
CA GLN A 13 3.68 -7.78 -0.37
C GLN A 13 3.76 -6.97 -1.66
N ILE A 14 3.39 -5.69 -1.60
CA ILE A 14 3.66 -4.73 -2.69
C ILE A 14 5.10 -4.19 -2.53
N THR A 15 5.93 -4.24 -3.58
CA THR A 15 7.26 -3.61 -3.56
C THR A 15 7.18 -2.14 -3.97
N ALA A 16 7.20 -1.22 -3.00
CA ALA A 16 6.98 0.21 -3.24
C ALA A 16 8.05 0.84 -4.14
N MET A 17 9.31 0.47 -3.96
CA MET A 17 10.43 1.11 -4.68
C MET A 17 10.51 0.72 -6.17
N SER A 18 9.70 -0.23 -6.62
CA SER A 18 9.50 -0.55 -8.04
C SER A 18 8.49 0.37 -8.72
N LEU A 19 7.76 1.20 -7.95
CA LEU A 19 6.75 2.12 -8.46
C LEU A 19 7.35 3.52 -8.66
N GLU A 20 6.85 4.21 -9.67
CA GLU A 20 7.37 5.51 -10.08
C GLU A 20 6.94 6.65 -9.15
N SER A 21 5.80 6.52 -8.47
CA SER A 21 5.24 7.58 -7.62
C SER A 21 4.36 7.08 -6.46
N PRO A 22 4.12 7.93 -5.44
CA PRO A 22 3.13 7.70 -4.39
C PRO A 22 1.73 7.36 -4.89
N GLU A 23 1.28 8.01 -5.96
CA GLU A 23 -0.05 7.83 -6.55
C GLU A 23 -0.21 6.40 -7.06
N ARG A 24 0.82 5.88 -7.73
CA ARG A 24 0.85 4.48 -8.18
C ARG A 24 0.83 3.51 -7.00
N LEU A 25 1.53 3.83 -5.91
CA LEU A 25 1.44 3.03 -4.69
C LEU A 25 0.02 3.02 -4.11
N ARG A 26 -0.68 4.16 -4.09
CA ARG A 26 -2.08 4.24 -3.63
C ARG A 26 -3.01 3.44 -4.53
N GLU A 27 -2.85 3.53 -5.84
CA GLU A 27 -3.63 2.76 -6.80
C GLU A 27 -3.43 1.25 -6.65
N GLU A 28 -2.19 0.79 -6.49
CA GLU A 28 -1.91 -0.64 -6.27
C GLU A 28 -2.46 -1.13 -4.93
N ILE A 29 -2.35 -0.34 -3.85
CA ILE A 29 -3.00 -0.66 -2.57
C ILE A 29 -4.51 -0.81 -2.74
N ARG A 30 -5.16 0.05 -3.52
CA ARG A 30 -6.60 -0.03 -3.81
C ARG A 30 -6.96 -1.31 -4.56
N LYS A 31 -6.21 -1.63 -5.63
CA LYS A 31 -6.42 -2.84 -6.44
C LYS A 31 -6.23 -4.13 -5.63
N VAL A 32 -5.28 -4.16 -4.68
CA VAL A 32 -5.09 -5.33 -3.81
C VAL A 32 -6.26 -5.47 -2.84
N LYS A 33 -6.69 -4.37 -2.21
CA LYS A 33 -7.87 -4.36 -1.30
C LYS A 33 -9.18 -4.76 -2.00
N GLU A 34 -9.34 -4.46 -3.28
CA GLU A 34 -10.51 -4.92 -4.06
C GLU A 34 -10.52 -6.44 -4.28
N LYS A 35 -9.40 -7.13 -4.07
CA LYS A 35 -9.21 -8.56 -4.38
C LYS A 35 -9.01 -9.43 -3.15
N THR A 36 -8.83 -8.83 -1.98
CA THR A 36 -8.60 -9.55 -0.72
C THR A 36 -8.98 -8.70 0.49
N ASP A 37 -9.66 -9.33 1.45
CA ASP A 37 -9.88 -8.78 2.79
C ASP A 37 -8.75 -9.15 3.77
N TRP A 38 -7.80 -9.98 3.34
CA TRP A 38 -6.68 -10.45 4.16
C TRP A 38 -5.53 -9.42 4.21
N PRO A 39 -4.78 -9.37 5.32
CA PRO A 39 -3.69 -8.41 5.49
C PRO A 39 -2.56 -8.66 4.50
N PHE A 40 -1.96 -7.58 4.00
CA PHE A 40 -0.80 -7.58 3.11
C PHE A 40 0.20 -6.50 3.52
N GLY A 41 1.47 -6.75 3.23
CA GLY A 41 2.59 -5.85 3.49
C GLY A 41 2.89 -4.89 2.35
N VAL A 42 3.72 -3.89 2.65
CA VAL A 42 4.40 -3.05 1.65
C VAL A 42 5.89 -3.07 1.97
N ASN A 43 6.69 -3.52 1.03
CA ASN A 43 8.14 -3.58 1.15
C ASN A 43 8.79 -2.29 0.60
N PHE A 44 9.71 -1.72 1.38
CA PHE A 44 10.53 -0.58 0.97
C PHE A 44 11.98 -1.04 0.87
N ALA A 45 12.43 -1.33 -0.35
CA ALA A 45 13.81 -1.71 -0.61
C ALA A 45 14.73 -0.48 -0.52
N ILE A 46 15.28 -0.24 0.67
CA ILE A 46 16.18 0.88 0.95
C ILE A 46 17.61 0.39 0.70
N GLY A 47 18.14 0.63 -0.50
CA GLY A 47 19.50 0.28 -0.92
C GLY A 47 20.20 1.45 -1.61
N GLN A 48 21.52 1.59 -1.39
CA GLN A 48 22.42 2.72 -1.72
C GLN A 48 22.18 3.47 -3.05
N HIS A 49 21.14 4.30 -3.15
CA HIS A 49 20.90 5.16 -4.33
C HIS A 49 20.30 6.53 -3.98
N GLY A 50 20.30 6.94 -2.71
CA GLY A 50 19.85 8.28 -2.30
C GLY A 50 18.40 8.63 -2.65
N ARG A 51 17.59 7.68 -3.17
CA ARG A 51 16.18 7.92 -3.46
C ARG A 51 15.43 8.16 -2.14
N PRO A 52 14.79 9.33 -1.97
CA PRO A 52 13.95 9.57 -0.81
C PRO A 52 12.80 8.57 -0.80
N PHE A 53 12.49 7.99 0.37
CA PHE A 53 11.37 7.05 0.52
C PHE A 53 10.23 7.63 1.36
N ALA A 54 10.43 8.79 1.99
CA ALA A 54 9.47 9.42 2.88
C ALA A 54 8.10 9.66 2.21
N HIS A 55 8.08 10.13 0.96
CA HIS A 55 6.84 10.35 0.22
C HIS A 55 6.05 9.05 -0.03
N MET A 56 6.75 7.93 -0.23
CA MET A 56 6.11 6.61 -0.38
C MET A 56 5.55 6.12 0.97
N LEU A 57 6.27 6.37 2.07
CA LEU A 57 5.82 6.06 3.42
C LEU A 57 4.54 6.83 3.78
N GLU A 58 4.51 8.12 3.47
CA GLU A 58 3.33 8.97 3.70
C GLU A 58 2.10 8.50 2.93
N ALA A 59 2.27 8.05 1.69
CA ALA A 59 1.19 7.45 0.91
C ALA A 59 0.65 6.16 1.54
N ARG A 60 1.54 5.29 2.07
CA ARG A 60 1.10 4.09 2.79
C ARG A 60 0.38 4.44 4.10
N LEU A 61 0.89 5.41 4.86
CA LEU A 61 0.30 5.84 6.12
C LEU A 61 -0.97 6.69 5.94
N GLY A 62 -1.30 7.10 4.71
CA GLY A 62 -2.44 7.98 4.42
C GLY A 62 -2.27 9.39 4.98
N ARG A 63 -1.03 9.86 5.17
CA ARG A 63 -0.72 11.14 5.85
C ARG A 63 -0.57 12.33 4.90
N THR A 64 -0.62 12.11 3.58
CA THR A 64 -0.67 13.16 2.57
C THR A 64 -2.12 13.54 2.27
N GLY A 65 -2.55 14.69 2.80
CA GLY A 65 -3.54 15.60 2.22
C GLY A 65 -5.02 15.21 2.10
N ASP A 66 -5.42 13.93 2.04
CA ASP A 66 -6.78 13.65 1.50
C ASP A 66 -7.47 12.35 1.95
N TRP A 67 -7.24 11.89 3.19
CA TRP A 67 -7.85 10.64 3.69
C TRP A 67 -8.63 10.78 5.01
N ALA A 68 -8.70 11.96 5.61
CA ALA A 68 -9.41 12.19 6.87
C ALA A 68 -10.95 12.27 6.73
N HIS A 69 -11.49 12.42 5.51
CA HIS A 69 -12.92 12.67 5.29
C HIS A 69 -13.78 11.45 4.91
N SER A 70 -13.20 10.25 4.75
CA SER A 70 -13.93 9.07 4.25
C SER A 70 -14.13 7.94 5.27
N ARG A 71 -14.20 8.27 6.57
CA ARG A 71 -14.69 7.31 7.58
C ARG A 71 -16.01 7.78 8.18
N HIS A 72 -17.07 7.67 7.38
CA HIS A 72 -18.42 7.50 7.92
C HIS A 72 -18.95 6.12 7.52
N SER A 73 -19.45 5.43 8.54
CA SER A 73 -20.29 4.21 8.54
C SER A 73 -19.78 3.02 7.74
N VAL A 74 -19.27 2.00 8.42
CA VAL A 74 -20.06 0.76 8.65
C VAL A 74 -19.63 0.17 10.00
N GLY A 75 -20.49 0.38 10.99
CA GLY A 75 -20.57 -0.44 12.19
C GLY A 75 -22.02 -0.90 12.30
N ARG A 76 -22.26 -2.17 12.02
CA ARG A 76 -23.21 -3.10 12.66
C ARG A 76 -23.09 -4.45 11.96
#